data_AF-A1U850-F1
#
_entry.id   AF-A1U850-F1
#
_cell.length_a   1.000
_cell.length_b   1.000
_cell.length_c   1.000
_cell.angle_alpha   90.00
_cell.angle_beta   90.00
_cell.angle_gamma   90.00
#
_symmetry.space_group_name_H-M   'P 1'
#
loop_
_entity.id
_entity.type
_entity.pdbx_description
1 polymer ?
#
loop_
_entity_poly.entity_id
_entity_poly.type
_entity_poly.pdbx_seq_one_letter_code
_entity_poly.pdbx_strand_id
1 'polypeptide(L)'
;MGVKLYKAGDHPTGWLGFRVTRAFGGRYHQKYFSTRNAETQNASDPLFREQERRAKALDHQWELESREYQYRLFVTQDHKTTKPYRGVGAHGITLTFFINRRGNWRAAFRVNHQKRQNDGSFDAYRVTFDTQPYSEAWRKAVTLWAEENDIRPPDAQRLLESPPAPSQFKDLRRHMNEHDGFDIPVSALSSVFREQREQLENKRLLQTAEHQGKLSPPPKITSVDTELVIDMERWFTEETDHRNAPSFR
;
A
#
# COMPACT_ATOMS: atom_id res chain seq x y z
N MET A 1 -14.30 31.48 -3.71
CA MET A 1 -15.33 30.85 -2.85
C MET A 1 -15.13 31.40 -1.46
N GLY A 2 -16.20 31.76 -0.77
CA GLY A 2 -16.17 32.59 0.44
C GLY A 2 -17.40 33.47 0.56
N VAL A 3 -17.34 34.45 1.47
CA VAL A 3 -18.37 35.48 1.65
C VAL A 3 -18.22 36.61 0.63
N LYS A 4 -19.29 36.94 -0.10
CA LYS A 4 -19.40 38.13 -0.96
C LYS A 4 -20.52 39.04 -0.46
N LEU A 5 -20.20 40.30 -0.19
CA LEU A 5 -21.19 41.35 0.07
C LEU A 5 -21.76 41.86 -1.26
N TYR A 6 -23.08 42.05 -1.31
CA TYR A 6 -23.81 42.72 -2.38
C TYR A 6 -24.40 44.02 -1.84
N LYS A 7 -23.91 45.13 -2.36
CA LYS A 7 -24.41 46.49 -2.11
C LYS A 7 -25.47 46.86 -3.14
N ALA A 8 -26.08 48.03 -2.97
CA ALA A 8 -27.05 48.55 -3.93
C ALA A 8 -26.42 48.67 -5.31
N GLY A 9 -27.07 48.07 -6.31
CA GLY A 9 -26.57 48.01 -7.70
C GLY A 9 -25.68 46.81 -8.03
N ASP A 10 -25.18 46.05 -7.04
CA ASP A 10 -24.28 44.92 -7.30
C ASP A 10 -24.98 43.67 -7.82
N HIS A 11 -26.29 43.53 -7.57
CA HIS A 11 -27.10 42.40 -8.01
C HIS A 11 -28.19 42.88 -9.00
N PRO A 12 -28.39 42.20 -10.15
CA PRO A 12 -29.37 42.62 -11.16
C PRO A 12 -30.81 42.75 -10.64
N THR A 13 -31.15 41.99 -9.60
CA THR A 13 -32.47 42.01 -8.97
C THR A 13 -32.58 42.99 -7.79
N GLY A 14 -31.54 43.80 -7.53
CA GLY A 14 -31.50 44.73 -6.40
C GLY A 14 -31.32 44.06 -5.03
N TRP A 15 -30.86 42.81 -4.99
CA TRP A 15 -30.65 42.07 -3.75
C TRP A 15 -29.46 42.64 -2.94
N LEU A 16 -29.65 42.77 -1.62
CA LEU A 16 -28.68 43.31 -0.67
C LEU A 16 -28.33 42.29 0.40
N GLY A 17 -27.03 42.11 0.66
CA GLY A 17 -26.55 41.29 1.78
C GLY A 17 -25.37 40.40 1.43
N PHE A 18 -25.16 39.35 2.22
CA PHE A 18 -24.00 38.46 2.11
C PHE A 18 -24.35 37.13 1.44
N ARG A 19 -23.60 36.77 0.41
CA ARG A 19 -23.68 35.49 -0.28
C ARG A 19 -22.47 34.65 0.10
N VAL A 20 -22.69 33.51 0.70
CA VAL A 20 -21.64 32.53 1.04
C VAL A 20 -21.67 31.43 -0.01
N THR A 21 -20.51 31.08 -0.56
CA THR A 21 -20.37 30.05 -1.60
C THR A 21 -19.16 29.17 -1.35
N ARG A 22 -19.31 27.85 -1.38
CA ARG A 22 -18.20 26.90 -1.30
C ARG A 22 -18.54 25.59 -2.01
N ALA A 23 -17.56 24.91 -2.57
CA ALA A 23 -17.76 23.66 -3.29
C ALA A 23 -16.83 22.57 -2.72
N PHE A 24 -17.42 21.45 -2.32
CA PHE A 24 -16.74 20.26 -1.82
C PHE A 24 -17.71 19.07 -1.96
N GLY A 25 -17.21 17.83 -1.90
CA GLY A 25 -18.09 16.66 -2.04
C GLY A 25 -18.79 16.52 -3.40
N GLY A 26 -18.28 17.17 -4.46
CA GLY A 26 -18.95 17.22 -5.76
C GLY A 26 -20.21 18.08 -5.79
N ARG A 27 -20.47 18.88 -4.73
CA ARG A 27 -21.64 19.75 -4.61
C ARG A 27 -21.21 21.22 -4.51
N TYR A 28 -22.05 22.09 -5.03
CA TYR A 28 -21.91 23.54 -4.90
C TYR A 28 -22.87 24.04 -3.81
N HIS A 29 -22.33 24.52 -2.70
CA HIS A 29 -23.07 25.04 -1.57
C HIS A 29 -23.17 26.56 -1.66
N GLN A 30 -24.38 27.08 -1.47
CA GLN A 30 -24.64 28.50 -1.51
C GLN A 30 -25.73 28.89 -0.53
N LYS A 31 -25.52 30.01 0.18
CA LYS A 31 -26.52 30.59 1.09
C LYS A 31 -26.46 32.11 1.05
N TYR A 32 -27.60 32.73 1.24
CA TYR A 32 -27.79 34.17 1.21
C TYR A 32 -28.27 34.67 2.57
N PHE A 33 -27.72 35.79 3.00
CA PHE A 33 -28.06 36.48 4.24
C PHE A 33 -28.44 37.92 3.89
N SER A 34 -29.74 38.19 3.86
CA SER A 34 -30.28 39.49 3.44
C SER A 34 -30.04 40.56 4.49
N THR A 35 -29.59 41.74 4.06
CA THR A 35 -29.48 42.95 4.91
C THR A 35 -30.51 44.01 4.54
N ARG A 36 -31.51 43.68 3.71
CA ARG A 36 -32.50 44.64 3.19
C ARG A 36 -33.24 45.42 4.28
N ASN A 37 -33.47 44.80 5.43
CA ASN A 37 -34.21 45.39 6.54
C ASN A 37 -33.30 46.16 7.53
N ALA A 38 -32.01 46.27 7.25
CA ALA A 38 -31.09 47.08 8.05
C ALA A 38 -31.33 48.56 7.72
N GLU A 39 -31.38 49.40 8.76
CA GLU A 39 -31.52 50.84 8.66
C GLU A 39 -30.31 51.44 7.91
N THR A 40 -29.12 50.91 8.17
CA THR A 40 -27.92 51.25 7.40
C THR A 40 -27.20 50.01 6.88
N GLN A 41 -26.67 50.11 5.65
CA GLN A 41 -25.96 49.01 4.99
C GLN A 41 -24.47 48.98 5.37
N ASN A 42 -24.17 49.09 6.66
CA ASN A 42 -22.81 49.07 7.19
C ASN A 42 -22.76 48.53 8.62
N ALA A 43 -21.56 48.37 9.17
CA ALA A 43 -21.33 47.78 10.49
C ALA A 43 -21.84 48.63 11.68
N SER A 44 -22.42 49.81 11.47
CA SER A 44 -23.10 50.55 12.56
C SER A 44 -24.45 49.91 12.90
N ASP A 45 -25.14 49.32 11.92
CA ASP A 45 -26.42 48.67 12.12
C ASP A 45 -26.27 47.30 12.81
N PRO A 46 -27.05 46.99 13.87
CA PRO A 46 -27.01 45.70 14.54
C PRO A 46 -27.39 44.51 13.65
N LEU A 47 -28.42 44.65 12.80
CA LEU A 47 -28.87 43.61 11.89
C LEU A 47 -27.83 43.37 10.80
N PHE A 48 -27.24 44.42 10.23
CA PHE A 48 -26.15 44.26 9.27
C PHE A 48 -24.98 43.47 9.88
N ARG A 49 -24.55 43.85 11.09
CA ARG A 49 -23.49 43.14 11.84
C ARG A 49 -23.85 41.69 12.14
N GLU A 50 -25.10 41.42 12.51
CA GLU A 50 -25.56 40.07 12.79
C GLU A 50 -25.50 39.19 11.54
N GLN A 51 -25.99 39.68 10.40
CA GLN A 51 -25.96 38.95 9.14
C GLN A 51 -24.53 38.73 8.64
N GLU A 52 -23.65 39.73 8.81
CA GLU A 52 -22.23 39.59 8.51
C GLU A 52 -21.58 38.47 9.34
N ARG A 53 -21.85 38.45 10.66
CA ARG A 53 -21.35 37.40 11.56
C ARG A 53 -21.87 36.02 11.16
N ARG A 54 -23.17 35.90 10.85
CA ARG A 54 -23.76 34.63 10.38
C ARG A 54 -23.14 34.14 9.08
N ALA A 55 -22.89 35.06 8.13
CA ALA A 55 -22.24 34.72 6.87
C ALA A 55 -20.80 34.22 7.07
N LYS A 56 -20.01 34.91 7.91
CA LYS A 56 -18.64 34.50 8.25
C LYS A 56 -18.61 33.17 9.01
N ALA A 57 -19.51 32.99 9.99
CA ALA A 57 -19.62 31.75 10.74
C ALA A 57 -19.91 30.55 9.82
N LEU A 58 -20.83 30.72 8.86
CA LEU A 58 -21.13 29.67 7.89
C LEU A 58 -19.94 29.39 6.95
N ASP A 59 -19.24 30.43 6.49
CA ASP A 59 -18.06 30.23 5.63
C ASP A 59 -16.97 29.43 6.34
N HIS A 60 -16.71 29.73 7.62
CA HIS A 60 -15.79 28.95 8.43
C HIS A 60 -16.27 27.52 8.64
N GLN A 61 -17.56 27.30 8.91
CA GLN A 61 -18.11 25.96 9.04
C GLN A 61 -17.89 25.14 7.75
N TRP A 62 -18.27 25.70 6.60
CA TRP A 62 -18.06 25.01 5.31
C TRP A 62 -16.59 24.87 4.95
N GLU A 63 -15.73 25.77 5.40
CA GLU A 63 -14.28 25.60 5.27
C GLU A 63 -13.77 24.39 6.03
N LEU A 64 -14.19 24.20 7.28
CA LEU A 64 -13.84 23.04 8.09
C LEU A 64 -14.34 21.75 7.42
N GLU A 65 -15.60 21.70 7.01
CA GLU A 65 -16.19 20.56 6.30
C GLU A 65 -15.44 20.24 5.00
N SER A 66 -15.08 21.28 4.24
CA SER A 66 -14.31 21.14 3.00
C SER A 66 -12.90 20.57 3.26
N ARG A 67 -12.22 21.02 4.33
CA ARG A 67 -10.89 20.53 4.69
C ARG A 67 -10.95 19.09 5.19
N GLU A 68 -11.95 18.76 6.00
CA GLU A 68 -12.18 17.39 6.46
C GLU A 68 -12.50 16.44 5.29
N TYR A 69 -13.31 16.91 4.32
CA TYR A 69 -13.55 16.18 3.09
C TYR A 69 -12.25 15.92 2.30
N GLN A 70 -11.41 16.94 2.15
CA GLN A 70 -10.12 16.82 1.45
C GLN A 70 -9.17 15.88 2.19
N TYR A 71 -9.09 15.97 3.51
CA TYR A 71 -8.30 15.06 4.34
C TYR A 71 -8.75 13.61 4.16
N ARG A 72 -10.05 13.35 4.22
CA ARG A 72 -10.59 12.01 4.01
C ARG A 72 -10.22 11.46 2.63
N LEU A 73 -10.34 12.25 1.57
CA LEU A 73 -9.90 11.83 0.24
C LEU A 73 -8.39 11.53 0.23
N PHE A 74 -7.60 12.41 0.84
CA PHE A 74 -6.15 12.28 0.91
C PHE A 74 -5.71 10.95 1.51
N VAL A 75 -6.36 10.51 2.58
CA VAL A 75 -5.98 9.26 3.27
C VAL A 75 -6.66 8.01 2.72
N THR A 76 -7.68 8.10 1.87
CA THR A 76 -8.48 6.93 1.42
C THR A 76 -8.48 6.66 -0.08
N GLN A 77 -8.01 7.60 -0.89
CA GLN A 77 -8.05 7.49 -2.35
C GLN A 77 -6.68 7.83 -2.93
N ASP A 78 -6.46 7.42 -4.17
CA ASP A 78 -5.32 7.90 -4.95
C ASP A 78 -5.59 9.28 -5.54
N HIS A 79 -4.54 10.06 -5.73
CA HIS A 79 -4.67 11.37 -6.35
C HIS A 79 -5.14 11.22 -7.80
N LYS A 80 -5.96 12.15 -8.29
CA LYS A 80 -6.54 12.11 -9.65
C LYS A 80 -5.50 12.06 -10.77
N THR A 81 -4.28 12.51 -10.50
CA THR A 81 -3.16 12.52 -11.45
C THR A 81 -2.20 11.33 -11.26
N THR A 82 -2.47 10.44 -10.31
CA THR A 82 -1.71 9.21 -10.14
C THR A 82 -1.90 8.35 -11.38
N LYS A 83 -0.78 7.97 -12.02
CA LYS A 83 -0.80 7.13 -13.22
C LYS A 83 -1.33 5.72 -12.90
N PRO A 84 -1.88 5.00 -13.91
CA PRO A 84 -2.37 3.64 -13.73
C PRO A 84 -1.36 2.71 -13.04
N TYR A 85 -1.87 1.78 -12.22
CA TYR A 85 -1.10 0.77 -11.46
C TYR A 85 -0.13 1.30 -10.40
N ARG A 86 0.02 2.62 -10.24
CA ARG A 86 0.90 3.23 -9.24
C ARG A 86 0.23 3.54 -7.91
N GLY A 87 -1.09 3.61 -7.90
CA GLY A 87 -1.87 3.95 -6.72
C GLY A 87 -1.77 2.92 -5.61
N VAL A 88 -1.82 3.37 -4.36
CA VAL A 88 -1.82 2.49 -3.17
C VAL A 88 -3.01 2.79 -2.26
N GLY A 89 -3.98 3.58 -2.73
CA GLY A 89 -5.16 3.98 -1.95
C GLY A 89 -4.90 5.14 -0.98
N ALA A 90 -3.87 5.95 -1.24
CA ALA A 90 -3.58 7.16 -0.48
C ALA A 90 -2.86 8.20 -1.37
N HIS A 91 -3.17 9.48 -1.17
CA HIS A 91 -2.44 10.57 -1.81
C HIS A 91 -1.01 10.62 -1.29
N GLY A 92 -0.05 10.88 -2.18
CA GLY A 92 1.34 11.14 -1.78
C GLY A 92 2.19 9.89 -1.59
N ILE A 93 1.65 8.68 -1.67
CA ILE A 93 2.41 7.43 -1.80
C ILE A 93 2.08 6.78 -3.13
N THR A 94 3.09 6.32 -3.85
CA THR A 94 2.91 5.62 -5.14
C THR A 94 3.94 4.52 -5.33
N LEU A 95 3.60 3.51 -6.13
CA LEU A 95 4.55 2.52 -6.62
C LEU A 95 5.36 3.11 -7.78
N THR A 96 6.68 2.85 -7.79
CA THR A 96 7.53 3.29 -8.90
C THR A 96 8.65 2.32 -9.22
N PHE A 97 9.06 2.36 -10.47
CA PHE A 97 10.39 1.93 -10.91
C PHE A 97 11.24 3.15 -11.19
N PHE A 98 12.54 3.03 -10.93
CA PHE A 98 13.52 4.05 -11.27
C PHE A 98 14.87 3.41 -11.58
N ILE A 99 15.71 4.13 -12.31
CA ILE A 99 17.10 3.73 -12.57
C ILE A 99 17.96 4.32 -11.46
N ASN A 100 18.71 3.48 -10.75
CA ASN A 100 19.64 3.94 -9.74
C ASN A 100 20.91 4.53 -10.37
N ARG A 101 21.80 5.11 -9.55
CA ARG A 101 23.08 5.70 -10.04
C ARG A 101 23.99 4.69 -10.77
N ARG A 102 23.77 3.38 -10.59
CA ARG A 102 24.52 2.30 -11.25
C ARG A 102 23.87 1.82 -12.54
N GLY A 103 22.85 2.51 -13.05
CA GLY A 103 22.15 2.13 -14.29
C GLY A 103 21.16 0.97 -14.12
N ASN A 104 20.90 0.51 -12.90
CA ASN A 104 20.02 -0.64 -12.67
C ASN A 104 18.61 -0.20 -12.29
N TRP A 105 17.62 -0.82 -12.91
CA TRP A 105 16.22 -0.67 -12.54
C TRP A 105 15.94 -1.21 -11.13
N ARG A 106 15.22 -0.43 -10.33
CA ARG A 106 14.81 -0.78 -8.97
C ARG A 106 13.34 -0.41 -8.76
N ALA A 107 12.63 -1.30 -8.07
CA ALA A 107 11.31 -1.02 -7.52
C ALA A 107 11.45 -0.23 -6.20
N ALA A 108 10.51 0.67 -5.93
CA ALA A 108 10.40 1.38 -4.67
C ALA A 108 8.98 1.87 -4.40
N PHE A 109 8.69 2.15 -3.13
CA PHE A 109 7.62 3.07 -2.75
C PHE A 109 8.14 4.50 -2.86
N ARG A 110 7.41 5.36 -3.57
CA ARG A 110 7.69 6.78 -3.70
C ARG A 110 6.74 7.56 -2.80
N VAL A 111 7.29 8.28 -1.84
CA VAL A 111 6.58 9.20 -0.96
C VAL A 111 6.90 10.63 -1.39
N ASN A 112 5.87 11.43 -1.69
CA ASN A 112 6.05 12.82 -2.07
C ASN A 112 6.50 13.65 -0.85
N HIS A 113 7.51 14.49 -1.03
CA HIS A 113 7.91 15.49 -0.04
C HIS A 113 7.19 16.81 -0.31
N GLN A 114 6.70 17.50 0.72
CA GLN A 114 6.09 18.82 0.57
C GLN A 114 7.14 19.95 0.51
N LYS A 115 8.35 19.75 1.04
CA LYS A 115 9.39 20.79 1.01
C LYS A 115 9.94 20.93 -0.40
N ARG A 116 9.74 22.12 -0.94
CA ARG A 116 10.28 22.57 -2.21
C ARG A 116 11.78 22.80 -2.04
N GLN A 117 12.59 22.20 -2.90
CA GLN A 117 14.00 22.52 -2.96
C GLN A 117 14.22 23.92 -3.55
N ASN A 118 15.44 24.45 -3.39
CA ASN A 118 15.84 25.74 -3.94
C ASN A 118 15.72 25.81 -5.47
N ASP A 119 15.71 24.67 -6.15
CA ASP A 119 15.51 24.53 -7.61
C ASP A 119 14.02 24.49 -8.02
N GLY A 120 13.10 24.60 -7.05
CA GLY A 120 11.66 24.55 -7.28
C GLY A 120 11.09 23.13 -7.43
N SER A 121 11.91 22.09 -7.35
CA SER A 121 11.49 20.69 -7.44
C SER A 121 11.03 20.15 -6.08
N PHE A 122 10.12 19.17 -6.13
CA PHE A 122 9.76 18.36 -4.97
C PHE A 122 10.58 17.08 -5.03
N ASP A 123 11.50 16.90 -4.10
CA ASP A 123 12.16 15.59 -3.98
C ASP A 123 11.13 14.57 -3.50
N ALA A 124 11.30 13.31 -3.86
CA ALA A 124 10.42 12.26 -3.38
C ALA A 124 11.26 11.18 -2.75
N TYR A 125 10.93 10.83 -1.50
CA TYR A 125 11.60 9.74 -0.82
C TYR A 125 11.27 8.43 -1.52
N ARG A 126 12.32 7.75 -2.01
CA ARG A 126 12.22 6.43 -2.59
C ARG A 126 12.64 5.40 -1.55
N VAL A 127 11.67 4.68 -1.01
CA VAL A 127 11.92 3.58 -0.08
C VAL A 127 12.11 2.31 -0.91
N THR A 128 13.37 1.86 -1.00
CA THR A 128 13.76 0.67 -1.77
C THR A 128 13.70 -0.60 -0.92
N PHE A 129 13.82 -1.74 -1.60
CA PHE A 129 13.81 -3.09 -1.00
C PHE A 129 15.21 -3.70 -0.88
N ASP A 130 16.26 -2.93 -1.15
CA ASP A 130 17.62 -3.48 -1.24
C ASP A 130 18.11 -3.96 0.13
N THR A 131 17.91 -3.15 1.17
CA THR A 131 18.41 -3.39 2.53
C THR A 131 17.34 -3.92 3.50
N GLN A 132 16.08 -4.05 3.07
CA GLN A 132 14.97 -4.36 3.96
C GLN A 132 13.87 -5.16 3.24
N PRO A 133 13.15 -6.06 3.93
CA PRO A 133 12.03 -6.81 3.37
C PRO A 133 10.86 -5.89 2.96
N TYR A 134 9.89 -6.46 2.25
CA TYR A 134 8.76 -5.72 1.68
C TYR A 134 7.91 -5.09 2.78
N SER A 135 7.62 -5.85 3.83
CA SER A 135 6.84 -5.40 4.99
C SER A 135 7.48 -4.22 5.72
N GLU A 136 8.80 -4.24 5.93
CA GLU A 136 9.55 -3.13 6.52
C GLU A 136 9.62 -1.91 5.60
N ALA A 137 9.81 -2.13 4.29
CA ALA A 137 9.78 -1.05 3.32
C ALA A 137 8.43 -0.34 3.28
N TRP A 138 7.34 -1.10 3.35
CA TRP A 138 5.99 -0.53 3.44
C TRP A 138 5.82 0.28 4.72
N ARG A 139 6.19 -0.29 5.88
CA ARG A 139 6.11 0.40 7.17
C ARG A 139 6.84 1.74 7.13
N LYS A 140 8.08 1.74 6.64
CA LYS A 140 8.90 2.96 6.51
C LYS A 140 8.26 3.98 5.58
N ALA A 141 7.69 3.55 4.44
CA ALA A 141 7.01 4.46 3.52
C ALA A 141 5.79 5.12 4.16
N VAL A 142 4.96 4.35 4.88
CA VAL A 142 3.76 4.87 5.55
C VAL A 142 4.14 5.78 6.72
N THR A 143 5.16 5.44 7.51
CA THR A 143 5.66 6.31 8.60
C THR A 143 6.13 7.66 8.06
N LEU A 144 6.98 7.66 7.02
CA LEU A 144 7.45 8.90 6.40
C LEU A 144 6.30 9.72 5.81
N TRP A 145 5.33 9.07 5.18
CA TRP A 145 4.14 9.73 4.66
C TRP A 145 3.28 10.35 5.76
N ALA A 146 3.09 9.63 6.87
CA ALA A 146 2.27 10.10 7.97
C ALA A 146 2.91 11.30 8.68
N GLU A 147 4.22 11.26 8.89
CA GLU A 147 5.00 12.36 9.48
C GLU A 147 5.01 13.61 8.57
N GLU A 148 5.26 13.44 7.28
CA GLU A 148 5.37 14.56 6.33
C GLU A 148 4.03 15.27 6.07
N ASN A 149 2.89 14.60 6.31
CA ASN A 149 1.57 15.14 6.02
C ASN A 149 0.68 15.31 7.27
N ASP A 150 1.25 15.21 8.48
CA ASP A 150 0.53 15.31 9.76
C ASP A 150 -0.72 14.41 9.82
N ILE A 151 -0.58 13.16 9.35
CA ILE A 151 -1.68 12.20 9.28
C ILE A 151 -2.04 11.70 10.68
N ARG A 152 -3.34 11.56 10.94
CA ARG A 152 -3.83 11.04 12.21
C ARG A 152 -3.36 9.59 12.39
N PRO A 153 -2.90 9.20 13.59
CA PRO A 153 -2.39 7.85 13.83
C PRO A 153 -3.33 6.70 13.39
N PRO A 154 -4.67 6.77 13.58
CA PRO A 154 -5.58 5.72 13.12
C PRO A 154 -5.57 5.53 11.59
N ASP A 155 -5.44 6.62 10.83
CA ASP A 155 -5.44 6.56 9.36
C ASP A 155 -4.13 5.99 8.82
N ALA A 156 -3.00 6.29 9.48
CA ALA A 156 -1.72 5.66 9.18
C ALA A 156 -1.72 4.17 9.50
N GLN A 157 -2.27 3.78 10.66
CA GLN A 157 -2.38 2.38 11.08
C GLN A 157 -3.24 1.57 10.10
N ARG A 158 -4.38 2.11 9.65
CA ARG A 158 -5.23 1.51 8.61
C ARG A 158 -4.43 1.18 7.34
N LEU A 159 -3.55 2.09 6.92
CA LEU A 159 -2.73 1.89 5.72
C LEU A 159 -1.60 0.86 5.95
N LEU A 160 -1.07 0.78 7.17
CA LEU A 160 -0.13 -0.28 7.56
C LEU A 160 -0.76 -1.67 7.55
N GLU A 161 -2.02 -1.79 7.96
CA GLU A 161 -2.78 -3.05 8.00
C GLU A 161 -3.20 -3.54 6.61
N SER A 162 -3.25 -2.64 5.62
CA SER A 162 -3.62 -2.96 4.24
C SER A 162 -2.49 -2.62 3.26
N PRO A 163 -1.36 -3.35 3.30
CA PRO A 163 -0.28 -3.14 2.34
C PRO A 163 -0.74 -3.52 0.92
N PRO A 164 -0.25 -2.83 -0.12
CA PRO A 164 -0.48 -3.24 -1.50
C PRO A 164 0.12 -4.63 -1.74
N ALA A 165 -0.51 -5.41 -2.62
CA ALA A 165 -0.02 -6.73 -2.96
C ALA A 165 1.28 -6.63 -3.78
N PRO A 166 2.33 -7.44 -3.50
CA PRO A 166 3.57 -7.44 -4.29
C PRO A 166 3.35 -7.70 -5.79
N SER A 167 2.28 -8.40 -6.17
CA SER A 167 1.88 -8.61 -7.56
C SER A 167 1.59 -7.31 -8.31
N GLN A 168 1.18 -6.24 -7.62
CA GLN A 168 0.92 -4.95 -8.24
C GLN A 168 2.18 -4.34 -8.90
N PHE A 169 3.38 -4.66 -8.40
CA PHE A 169 4.63 -4.29 -9.08
C PHE A 169 4.83 -5.03 -10.40
N LYS A 170 4.30 -6.26 -10.55
CA LYS A 170 4.31 -6.99 -11.83
C LYS A 170 3.41 -6.29 -12.84
N ASP A 171 2.20 -5.93 -12.42
CA ASP A 171 1.22 -5.24 -13.27
C ASP A 171 1.72 -3.86 -13.68
N LEU A 172 2.30 -3.11 -12.73
CA LEU A 172 2.95 -1.83 -13.01
C LEU A 172 4.09 -1.97 -14.01
N ARG A 173 4.99 -2.94 -13.82
CA ARG A 173 6.10 -3.19 -14.75
C ARG A 173 5.56 -3.47 -16.15
N ARG A 174 4.56 -4.35 -16.25
CA ARG A 174 3.93 -4.72 -17.52
C ARG A 174 3.37 -3.50 -18.22
N HIS A 175 2.56 -2.70 -17.53
CA HIS A 175 1.98 -1.47 -18.06
C HIS A 175 3.06 -0.46 -18.50
N MET A 176 4.10 -0.26 -17.70
CA MET A 176 5.20 0.66 -18.03
C MET A 176 5.96 0.21 -19.28
N ASN A 177 6.15 -1.09 -19.47
CA ASN A 177 6.83 -1.59 -20.67
C ASN A 177 5.93 -1.53 -21.92
N GLU A 178 4.64 -1.89 -21.79
CA GLU A 178 3.70 -1.97 -22.91
C GLU A 178 3.21 -0.59 -23.39
N HIS A 179 2.98 0.35 -22.46
CA HIS A 179 2.32 1.64 -22.78
C HIS A 179 3.22 2.86 -22.61
N ASP A 180 4.14 2.86 -21.64
CA ASP A 180 5.01 4.01 -21.39
C ASP A 180 6.35 3.93 -22.15
N GLY A 181 6.62 2.81 -22.87
CA GLY A 181 7.81 2.62 -23.68
C GLY A 181 9.10 2.32 -22.90
N PHE A 182 8.99 1.88 -21.65
CA PHE A 182 10.16 1.49 -20.86
C PHE A 182 10.61 0.05 -21.17
N ASP A 183 11.89 -0.25 -20.90
CA ASP A 183 12.40 -1.63 -20.90
C ASP A 183 12.90 -2.01 -19.50
N ILE A 184 11.94 -2.29 -18.61
CA ILE A 184 12.24 -2.70 -17.24
C ILE A 184 12.46 -4.22 -17.22
N PRO A 185 13.64 -4.72 -16.79
CA PRO A 185 13.91 -6.15 -16.72
C PRO A 185 13.14 -6.82 -15.57
N VAL A 186 12.92 -8.13 -15.67
CA VAL A 186 12.25 -8.93 -14.60
C VAL A 186 13.08 -8.94 -13.31
N SER A 187 14.41 -8.82 -13.41
CA SER A 187 15.32 -8.74 -12.27
C SER A 187 15.02 -7.56 -11.34
N ALA A 188 14.38 -6.50 -11.82
CA ALA A 188 13.96 -5.35 -11.01
C ALA A 188 12.89 -5.72 -9.95
N LEU A 189 12.19 -6.85 -10.12
CA LEU A 189 11.20 -7.37 -9.18
C LEU A 189 11.81 -8.27 -8.10
N SER A 190 13.06 -8.73 -8.27
CA SER A 190 13.66 -9.76 -7.42
C SER A 190 13.65 -9.40 -5.92
N SER A 191 13.90 -8.13 -5.59
CA SER A 191 13.92 -7.63 -4.22
C SER A 191 12.52 -7.50 -3.62
N VAL A 192 11.50 -7.17 -4.42
CA VAL A 192 10.09 -7.09 -3.99
C VAL A 192 9.59 -8.45 -3.51
N PHE A 193 9.96 -9.53 -4.21
CA PHE A 193 9.54 -10.89 -3.90
C PHE A 193 10.51 -11.64 -2.98
N ARG A 194 11.55 -10.99 -2.44
CA ARG A 194 12.54 -11.65 -1.58
C ARG A 194 11.90 -12.28 -0.34
N GLU A 195 11.11 -11.50 0.40
CA GLU A 195 10.44 -11.96 1.62
C GLU A 195 9.47 -13.13 1.35
N GLN A 196 8.71 -13.09 0.25
CA GLN A 196 7.82 -14.18 -0.13
C GLN A 196 8.59 -15.47 -0.48
N ARG A 197 9.75 -15.35 -1.14
CA ARG A 197 10.60 -16.51 -1.45
C ARG A 197 11.16 -17.15 -0.17
N GLU A 198 11.67 -16.34 0.76
CA GLU A 198 12.16 -16.81 2.06
C GLU A 198 11.05 -17.50 2.86
N GLN A 199 9.83 -16.95 2.87
CA GLN A 199 8.68 -17.58 3.53
C GLN A 199 8.30 -18.94 2.92
N LEU A 200 8.36 -19.06 1.59
CA LEU A 200 8.08 -20.33 0.90
C LEU A 200 9.16 -21.38 1.19
N GLU A 201 10.43 -20.97 1.21
CA GLU A 201 11.55 -21.84 1.56
C GLU A 201 11.42 -22.34 3.01
N ASN A 202 11.16 -21.46 3.96
CA ASN A 202 10.94 -21.83 5.36
C ASN A 202 9.77 -22.80 5.54
N LYS A 203 8.65 -22.58 4.83
CA LYS A 203 7.51 -23.52 4.84
C LYS A 203 7.89 -24.90 4.29
N ARG A 204 8.66 -24.97 3.21
CA ARG A 204 9.15 -26.23 2.65
C ARG A 204 10.10 -26.96 3.60
N LEU A 205 10.99 -26.23 4.27
CA LEU A 205 11.90 -26.79 5.27
C LEU A 205 11.13 -27.37 6.45
N LEU A 206 10.13 -26.65 6.97
CA LEU A 206 9.26 -27.13 8.05
C LEU A 206 8.48 -28.39 7.63
N GLN A 207 7.90 -28.41 6.44
CA GLN A 207 7.20 -29.59 5.92
C GLN A 207 8.13 -30.80 5.75
N THR A 208 9.36 -30.56 5.26
CA THR A 208 10.36 -31.63 5.13
C THR A 208 10.79 -32.16 6.50
N ALA A 209 10.97 -31.28 7.49
CA ALA A 209 11.28 -31.65 8.87
C ALA A 209 10.13 -32.41 9.55
N GLU A 210 8.87 -32.03 9.31
CA GLU A 210 7.69 -32.77 9.79
C GLU A 210 7.58 -34.17 9.15
N HIS A 211 7.89 -34.28 7.85
CA HIS A 211 7.94 -35.58 7.17
C HIS A 211 9.10 -36.45 7.66
N GLN A 212 10.24 -35.86 8.02
CA GLN A 212 11.37 -36.58 8.62
C GLN A 212 11.13 -36.94 10.09
N GLY A 213 10.42 -36.13 10.87
CA GLY A 213 10.03 -36.44 12.25
C GLY A 213 8.93 -37.50 12.38
N LYS A 214 8.18 -37.77 11.29
CA LYS A 214 7.21 -38.88 11.21
C LYS A 214 7.81 -40.20 10.70
N LEU A 215 9.07 -40.20 10.27
CA LEU A 215 9.82 -41.43 10.10
C LEU A 215 10.29 -41.85 11.50
N SER A 216 9.58 -42.80 12.10
CA SER A 216 10.01 -43.49 13.33
C SER A 216 11.49 -43.87 13.24
N PRO A 217 12.22 -43.93 14.38
CA PRO A 217 13.59 -44.45 14.37
C PRO A 217 13.59 -45.81 13.64
N PRO A 218 14.67 -46.14 12.89
CA PRO A 218 14.76 -47.45 12.27
C PRO A 218 14.44 -48.50 13.33
N PRO A 219 13.60 -49.51 13.03
CA PRO A 219 13.24 -50.52 14.01
C PRO A 219 14.55 -51.01 14.63
N LYS A 220 14.68 -50.89 15.96
CA LYS A 220 15.75 -51.56 16.68
C LYS A 220 15.60 -53.02 16.31
N ILE A 221 16.50 -53.53 15.48
CA ILE A 221 16.67 -54.96 15.24
C ILE A 221 16.99 -55.53 16.61
N THR A 222 15.96 -55.99 17.30
CA THR A 222 16.06 -56.71 18.56
C THR A 222 16.05 -58.16 18.15
N SER A 223 17.16 -58.84 18.44
CA SER A 223 17.41 -60.26 18.23
C SER A 223 17.03 -60.79 16.85
N VAL A 224 18.05 -60.97 16.02
CA VAL A 224 18.05 -61.96 14.93
C VAL A 224 17.47 -63.25 15.48
N ASP A 225 16.32 -63.69 14.94
CA ASP A 225 15.80 -65.03 15.16
C ASP A 225 16.84 -66.02 14.65
N THR A 226 17.62 -66.56 15.57
CA THR A 226 18.72 -67.49 15.32
C THR A 226 18.24 -68.75 14.57
N GLU A 227 16.94 -69.06 14.61
CA GLU A 227 16.33 -70.18 13.89
C GLU A 227 16.24 -69.96 12.37
N LEU A 228 15.98 -68.74 11.88
CA LEU A 228 15.88 -68.45 10.45
C LEU A 228 17.23 -68.50 9.73
N VAL A 229 18.31 -68.14 10.45
CA VAL A 229 19.68 -68.25 9.93
C VAL A 229 20.12 -69.71 9.87
N ILE A 230 19.73 -70.53 10.85
CA ILE A 230 20.02 -71.97 10.87
C ILE A 230 19.23 -72.71 9.76
N ASP A 231 17.98 -72.33 9.50
CA ASP A 231 17.19 -72.93 8.40
C ASP A 231 17.72 -72.54 7.01
N MET A 232 18.20 -71.31 6.84
CA MET A 232 18.86 -70.88 5.59
C MET A 232 20.21 -71.59 5.35
N GLU A 233 20.99 -71.85 6.41
CA GLU A 233 22.25 -72.59 6.29
C GLU A 233 22.02 -74.08 5.96
N ARG A 234 20.97 -74.70 6.49
CA ARG A 234 20.58 -76.08 6.09
C ARG A 234 20.17 -76.17 4.62
N TRP A 235 19.35 -75.22 4.16
CA TRP A 235 18.90 -75.19 2.77
C TRP A 235 20.07 -75.03 1.79
N PHE A 236 21.04 -74.17 2.11
CA PHE A 236 22.22 -73.98 1.26
C PHE A 236 23.14 -75.21 1.20
N THR A 237 23.19 -76.01 2.26
CA THR A 237 24.05 -77.21 2.30
C THR A 237 23.43 -78.34 1.46
N GLU A 238 22.11 -78.53 1.53
CA GLU A 238 21.38 -79.50 0.71
C GLU A 238 21.44 -79.18 -0.80
N GLU A 239 21.41 -77.90 -1.18
CA GLU A 239 21.46 -77.48 -2.59
C GLU A 239 22.85 -77.70 -3.23
N THR A 240 23.91 -77.68 -2.42
CA THR A 240 25.30 -77.89 -2.88
C THR A 240 25.67 -79.36 -3.07
N ASP A 241 25.09 -80.29 -2.30
CA ASP A 241 25.36 -81.73 -2.43
C ASP A 241 24.66 -82.37 -3.64
N HIS A 242 23.59 -81.76 -4.16
CA HIS A 242 22.90 -82.24 -5.36
C HIS A 242 23.53 -81.82 -6.70
N ARG A 243 24.60 -81.01 -6.71
CA ARG A 243 25.31 -80.63 -7.94
C ARG A 243 26.60 -81.42 -8.21
N ASN A 244 27.00 -82.32 -7.32
CA ASN A 244 28.12 -83.25 -7.52
C ASN A 244 27.66 -84.72 -7.49
N ALA A 245 26.73 -85.07 -8.37
CA ALA A 245 26.49 -86.47 -8.75
C ALA A 245 27.25 -86.77 -10.06
N PRO A 246 28.22 -87.70 -10.07
CA PRO A 246 28.94 -88.07 -11.28
C PRO A 246 28.02 -88.87 -12.22
N SER A 247 27.83 -88.38 -13.45
CA SER A 247 27.16 -89.17 -14.50
C SER A 247 28.09 -90.29 -14.97
N PHE A 248 27.77 -91.52 -14.61
CA PHE A 248 28.31 -92.73 -15.24
C PHE A 248 27.64 -92.97 -16.59
N ARG A 249 28.41 -92.85 -17.68
CA ARG A 249 28.70 -93.89 -18.69
C ARG A 249 29.41 -93.30 -19.90
#